data_AF-A0A970I374-F1
#
_entry.id   AF-A0A970I374-F1
#
_cell.length_a   1.000
_cell.length_b   1.000
_cell.length_c   1.000
_cell.angle_alpha   90.00
_cell.angle_beta   90.00
_cell.angle_gamma   90.00
#
_symmetry.space_group_name_H-M   'P 1'
#
loop_
_entity.id
_entity.type
_entity.pdbx_description
1 polymer ?
#
loop_
_entity_poly.entity_id
_entity_poly.type
_entity_poly.pdbx_seq_one_letter_code
_entity_poly.pdbx_strand_id
1 'polypeptide(L)' 'MSMFCNQCQETAKNTGCTINGVCGKKEGTANIQDLLIFACQG' A
#
# COMPACT_ATOMS: atom_id res chain seq x y z
N MET A 1 -5.93 1.46 11.14
CA MET A 1 -5.33 0.70 10.01
C MET A 1 -4.08 1.46 9.61
N SER A 2 -2.92 0.82 9.63
CA SER A 2 -1.61 1.47 9.48
C SER A 2 -1.25 1.77 8.01
N MET A 3 -1.68 0.90 7.09
CA MET A 3 -1.60 1.06 5.64
C MET A 3 -2.76 0.33 4.96
N PHE A 4 -2.99 0.57 3.67
CA PHE A 4 -3.84 -0.28 2.83
C PHE A 4 -3.30 -0.29 1.40
N CYS A 5 -2.98 -1.47 0.86
CA CYS A 5 -2.53 -1.61 -0.53
C CYS A 5 -3.01 -2.92 -1.15
N ASN A 6 -3.70 -2.82 -2.29
CA ASN A 6 -4.28 -3.94 -3.04
C ASN A 6 -3.87 -3.97 -4.52
N GLN A 7 -2.75 -3.32 -4.87
CA GLN A 7 -2.40 -3.02 -6.28
C GLN A 7 -1.82 -4.21 -7.07
N CYS A 8 -1.24 -5.22 -6.41
CA CYS A 8 -0.65 -6.37 -7.07
C CYS A 8 -1.47 -7.64 -6.83
N GLN A 9 -1.28 -8.64 -7.69
CA GLN A 9 -1.99 -9.92 -7.56
C GLN A 9 -1.66 -10.65 -6.25
N GLU A 10 -0.44 -10.49 -5.74
CA GLU A 10 0.07 -11.18 -4.54
C GLU A 10 -0.40 -10.57 -3.21
N THR A 11 -1.41 -9.70 -3.21
CA THR A 11 -1.85 -9.03 -1.97
C THR A 11 -2.34 -10.02 -0.91
N ALA A 12 -2.17 -9.65 0.35
CA ALA A 12 -2.54 -10.52 1.47
C ALA A 12 -4.01 -10.95 1.37
N LYS A 13 -4.24 -12.28 1.42
CA LYS A 13 -5.56 -12.92 1.28
C LYS A 13 -6.32 -12.51 0.00
N ASN A 14 -5.62 -12.10 -1.05
CA ASN A 14 -6.20 -11.58 -2.28
C ASN A 14 -7.24 -10.46 -2.03
N THR A 15 -7.02 -9.65 -0.98
CA THR A 15 -7.93 -8.58 -0.55
C THR A 15 -7.16 -7.27 -0.39
N GLY A 16 -6.07 -7.29 0.37
CA GLY A 16 -5.28 -6.08 0.63
C GLY A 16 -4.29 -6.26 1.78
N CYS A 17 -3.12 -5.65 1.64
CA CYS A 17 -2.11 -5.61 2.68
C CYS A 17 -2.41 -4.47 3.65
N THR A 18 -2.52 -4.76 4.96
CA THR A 18 -2.91 -3.77 5.99
C THR A 18 -1.85 -3.50 7.07
N ILE A 19 -0.80 -4.32 7.15
CA ILE A 19 0.30 -4.22 8.12
C ILE A 19 1.65 -4.10 7.39
N ASN A 20 1.96 -5.07 6.52
CA ASN A 20 3.11 -5.06 5.61
C ASN A 20 2.70 -5.69 4.28
N GLY A 21 3.33 -5.26 3.19
CA GLY A 21 3.12 -5.82 1.86
C GLY A 21 3.77 -7.18 1.73
N VAL A 22 3.11 -8.11 1.01
CA VAL A 22 3.71 -9.40 0.65
C VAL A 22 5.00 -9.21 -0.16
N CYS A 23 5.06 -8.13 -0.96
CA CYS A 23 6.27 -7.70 -1.67
C CYS A 23 7.34 -7.02 -0.79
N GLY A 24 7.16 -6.98 0.54
CA GLY A 24 8.10 -6.33 1.48
C GLY A 24 7.88 -4.83 1.70
N LYS A 25 6.85 -4.23 1.08
CA LYS A 25 6.50 -2.80 1.28
C LYS A 25 6.12 -2.54 2.73
N LYS A 26 6.87 -1.67 3.41
CA LYS A 26 6.59 -1.23 4.78
C LYS A 26 5.49 -0.17 4.81
N GLU A 27 4.79 -0.08 5.94
CA GLU A 27 3.76 0.92 6.21
C GLU A 27 4.18 2.35 5.81
N GLY A 28 5.32 2.84 6.31
CA GLY A 28 5.79 4.19 6.00
C GLY A 28 6.03 4.43 4.50
N THR A 29 6.50 3.41 3.78
CA THR A 29 6.67 3.47 2.32
C THR A 29 5.32 3.48 1.61
N ALA A 30 4.35 2.69 2.07
CA ALA A 30 2.99 2.70 1.52
C ALA A 30 2.35 4.08 1.67
N ASN A 31 2.40 4.68 2.87
CA ASN A 31 1.77 5.96 3.15
C ASN A 31 2.40 7.12 2.35
N ILE A 32 3.73 7.10 2.12
CA ILE A 32 4.39 8.09 1.26
C ILE A 32 4.01 7.90 -0.21
N GLN A 33 3.85 6.66 -0.68
CA GLN A 33 3.36 6.39 -2.04
C GLN A 33 1.92 6.88 -2.22
N ASP A 34 1.06 6.69 -1.22
CA ASP A 34 -0.33 7.19 -1.24
C ASP A 34 -0.34 8.73 -1.30
N LEU A 35 0.49 9.41 -0.50
CA LEU A 35 0.64 10.87 -0.54
C LEU A 35 1.19 11.37 -1.88
N LEU A 36 2.16 10.65 -2.46
CA LEU A 36 2.72 10.98 -3.78
C LEU A 36 1.64 10.89 -4.85
N ILE A 37 0.82 9.84 -4.86
CA ILE A 37 -0.29 9.70 -5.80
C ILE A 37 -1.30 10.83 -5.60
N PHE A 38 -1.65 11.16 -4.35
CA PHE A 38 -2.55 12.27 -4.04
C PHE A 38 -2.00 13.61 -4.56
N ALA A 39 -0.72 13.91 -4.34
CA ALA A 39 -0.09 15.13 -4.84
C ALA A 39 -0.06 15.20 -6.38
N CYS A 40 0.02 14.06 -7.06
CA CYS A 40 -0.03 13.98 -8.52
C CYS A 40 -1.45 14.12 -9.10
N GLN A 41 -2.51 14.02 -8.29
CA GLN A 41 -3.89 14.00 -8.78
C GLN A 41 -4.47 15.38 -9.11
N GLY A 42 -3.82 16.47 -8.67
CA GLY A 42 -4.06 17.85 -9.17
C GLY A 42 -5.48 18.37 -9.05
#